data_AF-A0A0G3BM64-F1
#
_entry.id   AF-A0A0G3BM64-F1
#
_cell.length_a   1.000
_cell.length_b   1.000
_cell.length_c   1.000
_cell.angle_alpha   90.00
_cell.angle_beta   90.00
_cell.angle_gamma   90.00
#
_symmetry.space_group_name_H-M   'P 1'
#
loop_
_entity.id
_entity.type
_entity.pdbx_description
1 polymer ?
#
loop_
_entity_poly.entity_id
_entity_poly.type
_entity_poly.pdbx_seq_one_letter_code
_entity_poly.pdbx_strand_id
1 'polypeptide(L)'
;MFDSEGSGNTGGNTGGNTGGNTGGDTGGGDGGGPISDVSNGAPSQKSISISVEKYALNWSVDGDETDVTIRVTDTAGNPVPAGTVVQFSTEGGQIQKSCTLSGVSEGESEISSCTVKFATQNRRPADNRVTILAWLQGEEAYVDANSNGKYDNGEPFWDGGRLFRDDNLTLEYEPILDELNVSDTIVGGSVGIGTKACVVPEGHDDYLNFLSTPLSVPGTCDGVWGKTLIRTWTYLPLSDPRVLGIDVPTTLPPGLAPGTYVRVFSGTGDGAVAAPSGTTVELRDASSGCTVSVSPSKVPQVVLEPTYHLVTFSGATCTSGAEVTAVAKFNDYETTVQVTKP
;
A
#
# COMPACT_ATOMS: atom_id res chain seq x y z
N MET A 1 -28.11 70.85 -45.79
CA MET A 1 -29.30 70.30 -45.12
C MET A 1 -28.75 69.32 -44.09
N PHE A 2 -28.54 69.80 -42.85
CA PHE A 2 -28.06 69.09 -41.64
C PHE A 2 -26.75 68.26 -41.80
N ASP A 3 -25.58 68.73 -41.35
CA ASP A 3 -25.05 68.79 -39.95
C ASP A 3 -24.64 67.40 -39.39
N SER A 4 -23.60 67.20 -38.55
CA SER A 4 -22.40 67.97 -38.13
C SER A 4 -21.58 67.08 -37.15
N GLU A 5 -20.28 67.22 -36.81
CA GLU A 5 -19.10 67.94 -37.36
C GLU A 5 -18.03 66.87 -37.78
N GLY A 6 -16.70 66.94 -37.64
CA GLY A 6 -15.70 67.98 -37.28
C GLY A 6 -14.27 67.44 -37.49
N SER A 7 -13.36 68.23 -38.07
CA SER A 7 -12.11 67.72 -38.69
C SER A 7 -10.80 68.40 -38.24
N GLY A 8 -9.69 67.64 -38.23
CA GLY A 8 -8.29 68.14 -38.22
C GLY A 8 -7.72 68.43 -36.82
N ASN A 9 -6.61 67.85 -36.35
CA ASN A 9 -5.23 67.74 -36.88
C ASN A 9 -4.39 69.03 -36.81
N THR A 10 -3.37 69.04 -35.94
CA THR A 10 -1.99 69.49 -36.23
C THR A 10 -1.04 68.98 -35.13
N GLY A 11 0.18 68.53 -35.48
CA GLY A 11 1.22 68.11 -34.52
C GLY A 11 2.28 69.21 -34.22
N GLY A 12 3.21 68.95 -33.29
CA GLY A 12 4.26 69.94 -32.96
C GLY A 12 5.25 69.63 -31.82
N ASN A 13 6.12 68.62 -32.00
CA ASN A 13 7.55 68.53 -31.63
C ASN A 13 8.14 68.85 -30.21
N THR A 14 9.29 68.22 -29.96
CA THR A 14 10.41 68.54 -29.03
C THR A 14 10.35 68.27 -27.51
N GLY A 15 11.48 67.74 -27.01
CA GLY A 15 12.05 68.11 -25.71
C GLY A 15 11.89 67.06 -24.59
N GLY A 16 13.00 66.47 -24.14
CA GLY A 16 12.99 65.53 -23.00
C GLY A 16 13.38 66.18 -21.68
N ASN A 17 13.20 65.46 -20.56
CA ASN A 17 13.92 65.74 -19.32
C ASN A 17 14.12 64.46 -18.49
N THR A 18 15.28 64.35 -17.84
CA THR A 18 15.65 63.30 -16.88
C THR A 18 15.76 63.91 -15.49
N GLY A 19 15.14 63.30 -14.49
CA GLY A 19 15.29 63.73 -13.08
C GLY A 19 14.11 63.29 -12.22
N GLY A 20 14.37 62.62 -11.11
CA GLY A 20 13.33 62.07 -10.22
C GLY A 20 13.29 62.73 -8.84
N ASN A 21 12.36 62.26 -8.01
CA ASN A 21 12.36 62.40 -6.55
C ASN A 21 11.42 61.30 -6.01
N THR A 22 11.88 60.17 -5.45
CA THR A 22 12.17 59.92 -4.02
C THR A 22 11.13 60.45 -3.02
N GLY A 23 10.62 59.51 -2.20
CA GLY A 23 9.52 59.68 -1.24
C GLY A 23 8.42 58.64 -1.51
N GLY A 24 8.31 57.51 -0.81
CA GLY A 24 8.97 57.09 0.43
C GLY A 24 7.89 56.66 1.42
N ASP A 25 7.55 55.38 1.42
CA ASP A 25 6.67 54.78 2.43
C ASP A 25 7.36 53.56 3.04
N THR A 26 7.64 53.65 4.33
CA THR A 26 8.36 52.64 5.11
C THR A 26 7.36 51.76 5.85
N GLY A 27 6.88 50.72 5.18
CA GLY A 27 5.95 49.74 5.74
C GLY A 27 6.59 48.38 5.99
N GLY A 28 7.09 48.15 7.21
CA GLY A 28 7.30 46.81 7.79
C GLY A 28 8.22 45.85 7.00
N GLY A 29 9.53 45.93 7.24
CA GLY A 29 10.41 44.81 6.93
C GLY A 29 10.18 43.66 7.90
N ASP A 30 9.36 42.69 7.51
CA ASP A 30 9.25 41.43 8.25
C ASP A 30 10.49 40.59 7.94
N GLY A 31 11.34 40.41 8.95
CA GLY A 31 12.71 39.88 8.82
C GLY A 31 12.79 38.37 8.59
N GLY A 32 11.91 37.81 7.78
CA GLY A 32 12.03 36.45 7.27
C GLY A 32 13.14 36.41 6.22
N GLY A 33 14.29 35.84 6.56
CA GLY A 33 15.19 35.29 5.53
C GLY A 33 14.45 34.22 4.70
N PRO A 34 14.92 33.88 3.50
CA PRO A 34 14.31 32.80 2.73
C PRO A 34 14.27 31.54 3.60
N ILE A 35 13.07 31.04 3.87
CA ILE A 35 12.89 29.76 4.53
C ILE A 35 13.58 28.73 3.63
N SER A 36 14.52 27.98 4.18
CA SER A 36 15.16 26.89 3.45
C SER A 36 14.11 25.83 3.18
N ASP A 37 13.68 25.72 1.93
CA ASP A 37 12.84 24.60 1.52
C ASP A 37 13.67 23.32 1.62
N VAL A 38 13.27 22.45 2.54
CA VAL A 38 13.99 21.20 2.87
C VAL A 38 13.55 20.04 1.98
N SER A 39 12.68 20.27 1.00
CA SER A 39 12.41 19.28 -0.04
C SER A 39 12.09 19.90 -1.39
N ASN A 40 12.12 19.05 -2.42
CA ASN A 40 11.80 19.37 -3.80
C ASN A 40 10.37 18.92 -4.19
N GLY A 41 9.60 18.38 -3.23
CA GLY A 41 8.30 17.77 -3.45
C GLY A 41 8.32 16.44 -4.22
N ALA A 42 9.49 15.87 -4.53
CA ALA A 42 9.60 14.63 -5.28
C ALA A 42 9.18 13.43 -4.41
N PRO A 43 8.29 12.54 -4.89
CA PRO A 43 7.90 11.33 -4.16
C PRO A 43 9.12 10.48 -3.79
N SER A 44 9.20 9.95 -2.57
CA SER A 44 10.36 9.16 -2.11
C SER A 44 10.04 7.68 -1.86
N GLN A 45 10.97 6.79 -2.21
CA GLN A 45 10.89 5.34 -1.95
C GLN A 45 10.72 5.01 -0.46
N LYS A 46 11.21 5.86 0.46
CA LYS A 46 11.08 5.62 1.91
C LYS A 46 9.68 5.85 2.47
N SER A 47 8.79 6.53 1.73
CA SER A 47 7.49 6.99 2.22
C SER A 47 6.28 6.42 1.46
N ILE A 48 6.51 5.81 0.28
CA ILE A 48 5.44 5.15 -0.47
C ILE A 48 4.87 3.98 0.34
N SER A 49 3.54 3.95 0.45
CA SER A 49 2.79 2.95 1.22
C SER A 49 1.50 2.57 0.50
N ILE A 50 1.09 1.31 0.68
CA ILE A 50 -0.15 0.74 0.15
C ILE A 50 -1.00 0.21 1.30
N SER A 51 -2.31 0.37 1.18
CA SER A 51 -3.31 -0.09 2.15
C SER A 51 -4.55 -0.59 1.44
N VAL A 52 -5.20 -1.60 2.01
CA VAL A 52 -6.40 -2.23 1.44
C VAL A 52 -7.51 -2.24 2.49
N GLU A 53 -8.74 -1.90 2.10
CA GLU A 53 -9.88 -1.84 3.04
C GLU A 53 -10.32 -3.24 3.51
N LYS A 54 -10.43 -4.19 2.57
CA LYS A 54 -10.90 -5.56 2.80
C LYS A 54 -9.97 -6.54 2.09
N TYR A 55 -9.22 -7.31 2.87
CA TYR A 55 -8.25 -8.27 2.35
C TYR A 55 -8.92 -9.59 1.93
N ALA A 56 -9.75 -10.17 2.79
CA ALA A 56 -10.40 -11.46 2.53
C ALA A 56 -11.71 -11.32 1.74
N LEU A 57 -11.57 -11.05 0.44
CA LEU A 57 -12.65 -11.00 -0.55
C LEU A 57 -13.30 -12.37 -0.79
N ASN A 58 -14.55 -12.41 -1.26
CA ASN A 58 -15.22 -13.64 -1.66
C ASN A 58 -14.80 -14.07 -3.07
N TRP A 59 -13.77 -14.90 -3.17
CA TRP A 59 -13.25 -15.37 -4.46
C TRP A 59 -14.12 -16.42 -5.17
N SER A 60 -15.23 -16.88 -4.56
CA SER A 60 -16.18 -17.78 -5.24
C SER A 60 -17.00 -17.09 -6.35
N VAL A 61 -17.08 -15.76 -6.31
CA VAL A 61 -17.75 -14.91 -7.30
C VAL A 61 -16.76 -13.97 -7.97
N ASP A 62 -17.12 -13.47 -9.14
CA ASP A 62 -16.43 -12.34 -9.78
C ASP A 62 -17.13 -11.04 -9.37
N GLY A 63 -16.37 -9.96 -9.17
CA GLY A 63 -16.89 -8.64 -8.80
C GLY A 63 -17.15 -8.40 -7.31
N ASP A 64 -16.56 -9.17 -6.39
CA ASP A 64 -16.39 -8.68 -5.01
C ASP A 64 -15.18 -7.74 -4.98
N GLU A 65 -15.32 -6.60 -4.30
CA GLU A 65 -14.41 -5.46 -4.43
C GLU A 65 -13.79 -5.02 -3.11
N THR A 66 -12.62 -4.39 -3.21
CA THR A 66 -12.01 -3.57 -2.16
C THR A 66 -11.37 -2.33 -2.75
N ASP A 67 -11.34 -1.27 -1.96
CA ASP A 67 -10.52 -0.10 -2.24
C ASP A 67 -9.06 -0.37 -1.83
N VAL A 68 -8.13 0.08 -2.68
CA VAL A 68 -6.67 -0.01 -2.53
C VAL A 68 -6.13 1.41 -2.60
N THR A 69 -5.53 1.90 -1.51
CA THR A 69 -5.11 3.30 -1.36
C THR A 69 -3.61 3.41 -1.21
N ILE A 70 -3.02 4.30 -2.01
CA ILE A 70 -1.60 4.68 -1.95
C ILE A 70 -1.48 6.01 -1.20
N ARG A 71 -0.44 6.12 -0.37
CA ARG A 71 0.06 7.39 0.17
C ARG A 71 1.56 7.47 -0.03
N VAL A 72 2.06 8.68 -0.28
CA VAL A 72 3.49 8.95 -0.47
C VAL A 72 3.80 10.39 -0.05
N THR A 73 4.99 10.63 0.45
CA THR A 73 5.50 11.96 0.78
C THR A 73 6.79 12.25 0.01
N ASP A 74 7.22 13.50 0.06
CA ASP A 74 8.60 13.83 -0.26
C ASP A 74 9.60 13.31 0.80
N THR A 75 10.87 13.70 0.66
CA THR A 75 11.97 13.30 1.55
C THR A 75 11.87 13.86 2.98
N ALA A 76 11.13 14.96 3.17
CA ALA A 76 10.95 15.65 4.45
C ALA A 76 9.61 15.28 5.13
N GLY A 77 8.71 14.57 4.43
CA GLY A 77 7.41 14.14 4.94
C GLY A 77 6.24 15.02 4.48
N ASN A 78 6.45 15.97 3.57
CA ASN A 78 5.37 16.80 3.04
C ASN A 78 4.62 16.08 1.89
N PRO A 79 3.40 16.52 1.56
CA PRO A 79 2.70 16.04 0.37
C PRO A 79 3.48 16.35 -0.92
N VAL A 80 3.35 15.47 -1.91
CA VAL A 80 3.90 15.63 -3.26
C VAL A 80 2.94 16.46 -4.13
N PRO A 81 3.35 16.95 -5.31
CA PRO A 81 2.45 17.65 -6.22
C PRO A 81 1.21 16.84 -6.60
N ALA A 82 0.04 17.47 -6.49
CA ALA A 82 -1.21 16.96 -7.03
C ALA A 82 -1.07 16.76 -8.56
N GLY A 83 -1.71 15.73 -9.11
CA GLY A 83 -1.52 15.36 -10.53
C GLY A 83 -0.47 14.26 -10.75
N THR A 84 0.35 13.94 -9.75
CA THR A 84 1.31 12.81 -9.81
C THR A 84 0.56 11.49 -10.00
N VAL A 85 0.94 10.71 -11.02
CA VAL A 85 0.23 9.47 -11.39
C VAL A 85 0.90 8.24 -10.79
N VAL A 86 0.11 7.41 -10.10
CA VAL A 86 0.50 6.06 -9.65
C VAL A 86 -0.05 5.03 -10.62
N GLN A 87 0.77 4.06 -11.01
CA GLN A 87 0.40 2.90 -11.82
C GLN A 87 0.27 1.65 -10.92
N PHE A 88 -0.57 0.71 -11.34
CA PHE A 88 -0.82 -0.53 -10.62
C PHE A 88 -0.72 -1.76 -11.55
N SER A 89 -0.38 -2.89 -10.96
CA SER A 89 -0.49 -4.22 -11.57
C SER A 89 -0.88 -5.25 -10.52
N THR A 90 -1.50 -6.33 -10.98
CA THR A 90 -1.81 -7.50 -10.16
C THR A 90 -1.72 -8.76 -11.03
N GLU A 91 -1.39 -9.90 -10.43
CA GLU A 91 -1.32 -11.20 -11.12
C GLU A 91 -2.68 -11.90 -11.29
N GLY A 92 -3.69 -11.46 -10.53
CA GLY A 92 -5.00 -12.10 -10.43
C GLY A 92 -6.10 -11.09 -10.12
N GLY A 93 -7.36 -11.43 -10.36
CA GLY A 93 -8.44 -10.45 -10.31
C GLY A 93 -8.31 -9.33 -11.35
N GLN A 94 -8.78 -8.13 -11.01
CA GLN A 94 -8.64 -6.91 -11.80
C GLN A 94 -8.38 -5.73 -10.86
N ILE A 95 -7.43 -4.86 -11.22
CA ILE A 95 -7.23 -3.56 -10.57
C ILE A 95 -7.34 -2.43 -11.59
N GLN A 96 -7.82 -1.25 -11.19
CA GLN A 96 -7.75 -0.09 -12.07
C GLN A 96 -6.28 0.28 -12.30
N LYS A 97 -5.92 0.50 -13.57
CA LYS A 97 -4.52 0.66 -14.01
C LYS A 97 -3.75 1.77 -13.28
N SER A 98 -4.43 2.86 -12.93
CA SER A 98 -3.77 4.06 -12.39
C SER A 98 -4.72 4.94 -11.60
N CYS A 99 -4.19 5.68 -10.62
CA CYS A 99 -4.85 6.83 -10.02
C CYS A 99 -3.92 8.05 -9.97
N THR A 100 -4.52 9.22 -9.75
CA THR A 100 -3.81 10.50 -9.64
C THR A 100 -3.84 10.96 -8.19
N LEU A 101 -2.68 11.28 -7.62
CA LEU A 101 -2.54 11.77 -6.26
C LEU A 101 -3.19 13.15 -6.08
N SER A 102 -3.92 13.31 -4.98
CA SER A 102 -4.07 14.60 -4.28
C SER A 102 -2.69 15.08 -3.77
N GLY A 103 -2.62 16.30 -3.22
CA GLY A 103 -1.35 16.81 -2.69
C GLY A 103 -1.27 18.32 -2.71
N VAL A 104 -0.10 18.85 -3.06
CA VAL A 104 0.12 20.29 -3.22
C VAL A 104 -0.38 20.75 -4.59
N SER A 105 -1.23 21.78 -4.60
CA SER A 105 -1.79 22.47 -5.77
C SER A 105 -1.71 24.00 -5.55
N GLU A 106 -2.12 24.83 -6.52
CA GLU A 106 -2.08 26.29 -6.34
C GLU A 106 -3.09 26.73 -5.27
N GLY A 107 -2.58 27.03 -4.07
CA GLY A 107 -3.38 27.46 -2.93
C GLY A 107 -3.91 26.33 -2.04
N GLU A 108 -3.61 25.07 -2.36
CA GLU A 108 -4.08 23.88 -1.63
C GLU A 108 -2.91 22.96 -1.26
N SER A 109 -2.99 22.31 -0.09
CA SER A 109 -2.03 21.30 0.34
C SER A 109 -2.77 20.22 1.13
N GLU A 110 -3.03 19.10 0.47
CA GLU A 110 -3.73 17.94 1.02
C GLU A 110 -2.78 16.77 1.28
N ILE A 111 -3.19 15.78 2.08
CA ILE A 111 -2.43 14.53 2.22
C ILE A 111 -2.39 13.83 0.86
N SER A 112 -1.18 13.66 0.31
CA SER A 112 -1.00 12.98 -0.97
C SER A 112 -1.45 11.54 -0.93
N SER A 113 -2.57 11.28 -1.61
CA SER A 113 -3.20 9.98 -1.64
C SER A 113 -4.00 9.78 -2.93
N CYS A 114 -4.13 8.53 -3.35
CA CYS A 114 -5.14 8.15 -4.33
C CYS A 114 -5.57 6.69 -4.13
N THR A 115 -6.80 6.41 -4.56
CA THR A 115 -7.46 5.13 -4.35
C THR A 115 -7.89 4.55 -5.69
N VAL A 116 -7.67 3.25 -5.86
CA VAL A 116 -8.21 2.44 -6.96
C VAL A 116 -9.03 1.29 -6.40
N LYS A 117 -9.94 0.77 -7.23
CA LYS A 117 -10.65 -0.48 -6.94
C LYS A 117 -9.90 -1.70 -7.43
N PHE A 118 -9.89 -2.73 -6.60
CA PHE A 118 -9.61 -4.11 -6.98
C PHE A 118 -10.91 -4.92 -6.96
N ALA A 119 -11.07 -5.85 -7.91
CA ALA A 119 -12.22 -6.75 -8.04
C ALA A 119 -11.79 -8.20 -8.27
N THR A 120 -12.49 -9.16 -7.67
CA THR A 120 -12.27 -10.59 -7.92
C THR A 120 -12.65 -10.98 -9.35
N GLN A 121 -11.79 -11.75 -10.03
CA GLN A 121 -12.04 -12.43 -11.31
C GLN A 121 -10.92 -13.45 -11.58
N ASN A 122 -10.90 -14.12 -12.74
CA ASN A 122 -9.71 -14.85 -13.18
C ASN A 122 -8.62 -13.86 -13.67
N ARG A 123 -7.32 -14.12 -13.49
CA ARG A 123 -6.65 -15.31 -12.91
C ARG A 123 -6.85 -15.42 -11.38
N ARG A 124 -6.85 -16.66 -10.90
CA ARG A 124 -6.85 -17.07 -9.49
C ARG A 124 -5.57 -17.90 -9.26
N PRO A 125 -4.52 -17.33 -8.64
CA PRO A 125 -3.22 -18.01 -8.47
C PRO A 125 -3.30 -19.28 -7.60
N ALA A 126 -2.33 -20.17 -7.78
CA ALA A 126 -2.38 -21.54 -7.25
C ALA A 126 -1.80 -21.70 -5.83
N ASP A 127 -1.10 -20.68 -5.34
CA ASP A 127 -0.57 -20.52 -3.99
C ASP A 127 -1.59 -19.88 -3.01
N ASN A 128 -2.79 -19.58 -3.51
CA ASN A 128 -3.88 -18.90 -2.81
C ASN A 128 -3.59 -17.45 -2.39
N ARG A 129 -2.69 -16.74 -3.09
CA ARG A 129 -2.43 -15.32 -2.86
C ARG A 129 -2.58 -14.54 -4.17
N VAL A 130 -2.64 -13.22 -4.08
CA VAL A 130 -2.71 -12.31 -5.23
C VAL A 130 -1.90 -11.07 -4.91
N THR A 131 -0.71 -10.95 -5.49
CA THR A 131 0.12 -9.75 -5.35
C THR A 131 -0.47 -8.57 -6.14
N ILE A 132 -0.39 -7.39 -5.51
CA ILE A 132 -0.68 -6.07 -6.09
C ILE A 132 0.60 -5.23 -5.94
N LEU A 133 1.10 -4.72 -7.06
CA LEU A 133 2.25 -3.81 -7.12
C LEU A 133 1.78 -2.42 -7.55
N ALA A 134 2.26 -1.39 -6.85
CA ALA A 134 2.02 0.01 -7.19
C ALA A 134 3.35 0.75 -7.35
N TRP A 135 3.46 1.60 -8.36
CA TRP A 135 4.67 2.39 -8.62
C TRP A 135 4.40 3.75 -9.26
N LEU A 136 5.35 4.66 -9.10
CA LEU A 136 5.37 5.99 -9.72
C LEU A 136 6.81 6.46 -9.90
N GLN A 137 7.02 7.54 -10.66
CA GLN A 137 8.33 8.18 -10.71
C GLN A 137 8.59 8.92 -9.39
N GLY A 138 9.78 8.72 -8.83
CA GLY A 138 10.21 9.36 -7.58
C GLY A 138 11.72 9.31 -7.39
N GLU A 139 12.18 9.51 -6.16
CA GLU A 139 13.58 9.49 -5.75
C GLU A 139 13.85 8.34 -4.77
N GLU A 140 15.05 7.78 -4.86
CA GLU A 140 15.51 6.68 -4.02
C GLU A 140 15.58 7.07 -2.54
N ALA A 141 15.40 6.07 -1.68
CA ALA A 141 15.55 6.25 -0.25
C ALA A 141 17.02 6.45 0.10
N TYR A 142 17.33 7.37 1.01
CA TYR A 142 18.67 7.60 1.53
C TYR A 142 18.63 7.93 3.02
N VAL A 143 19.77 7.76 3.68
CA VAL A 143 20.01 8.15 5.07
C VAL A 143 20.67 9.52 5.07
N ASP A 144 19.93 10.55 5.49
CA ASP A 144 20.48 11.89 5.77
C ASP A 144 21.40 11.80 6.99
N ALA A 145 22.69 11.57 6.75
CA ALA A 145 23.69 11.30 7.77
C ALA A 145 24.18 12.59 8.44
N ASN A 146 23.94 13.74 7.81
CA ASN A 146 24.37 15.06 8.30
C ASN A 146 23.21 15.98 8.75
N SER A 147 21.97 15.51 8.67
CA SER A 147 20.73 16.16 9.11
C SER A 147 20.41 17.48 8.40
N ASN A 148 20.66 17.56 7.08
CA ASN A 148 20.43 18.79 6.30
C ASN A 148 19.21 18.76 5.36
N GLY A 149 18.45 17.66 5.33
CA GLY A 149 17.21 17.50 4.57
C GLY A 149 17.37 17.03 3.11
N LYS A 150 18.59 16.84 2.61
CA LYS A 150 18.87 16.42 1.21
C LYS A 150 19.91 15.31 1.16
N TYR A 151 20.00 14.61 0.04
CA TYR A 151 21.10 13.68 -0.21
C TYR A 151 22.42 14.42 -0.46
N ASP A 152 23.49 13.97 0.19
CA ASP A 152 24.87 14.36 -0.12
C ASP A 152 25.72 13.18 -0.63
N ASN A 153 26.66 13.48 -1.52
CA ASN A 153 27.50 12.46 -2.14
C ASN A 153 28.32 11.65 -1.11
N GLY A 154 27.99 10.36 -1.00
CA GLY A 154 28.62 9.42 -0.07
C GLY A 154 27.70 8.99 1.08
N GLU A 155 26.47 9.51 1.14
CA GLU A 155 25.46 9.02 2.07
C GLU A 155 24.92 7.64 1.64
N PRO A 156 24.51 6.78 2.60
CA PRO A 156 23.92 5.49 2.27
C PRO A 156 22.54 5.62 1.61
N PHE A 157 22.26 4.84 0.57
CA PHE A 157 20.98 4.84 -0.14
C PHE A 157 20.58 3.45 -0.65
N TRP A 158 19.29 3.25 -0.89
CA TRP A 158 18.72 2.02 -1.46
C TRP A 158 18.60 2.17 -2.98
N ASP A 159 19.58 1.60 -3.68
CA ASP A 159 19.69 1.62 -5.14
C ASP A 159 18.51 0.89 -5.80
N GLY A 160 17.86 1.57 -6.75
CA GLY A 160 16.52 1.25 -7.24
C GLY A 160 16.50 0.86 -8.71
N GLY A 161 16.81 -0.40 -9.01
CA GLY A 161 16.83 -0.97 -10.36
C GLY A 161 15.46 -1.22 -10.99
N ARG A 162 15.39 -2.13 -11.95
CA ARG A 162 14.14 -2.55 -12.61
C ARG A 162 13.20 -3.15 -11.58
N LEU A 163 11.98 -2.63 -11.47
CA LEU A 163 10.97 -3.17 -10.55
C LEU A 163 10.41 -4.49 -11.10
N PHE A 164 10.00 -5.36 -10.18
CA PHE A 164 9.21 -6.52 -10.52
C PHE A 164 8.02 -6.71 -9.57
N ARG A 165 7.02 -7.49 -10.01
CA ARG A 165 5.91 -7.99 -9.19
C ARG A 165 6.26 -9.41 -8.75
N ASP A 166 6.46 -9.57 -7.45
CA ASP A 166 6.73 -10.85 -6.79
C ASP A 166 5.43 -11.67 -6.71
N ASP A 167 5.32 -12.70 -7.55
CA ASP A 167 4.10 -13.51 -7.69
C ASP A 167 4.12 -14.81 -6.85
N ASN A 168 5.16 -15.02 -6.03
CA ASN A 168 5.29 -16.20 -5.18
C ASN A 168 5.70 -15.89 -3.72
N LEU A 169 5.95 -14.62 -3.42
CA LEU A 169 6.37 -14.06 -2.15
C LEU A 169 7.77 -14.51 -1.68
N THR A 170 8.68 -14.80 -2.61
CA THR A 170 10.08 -15.15 -2.29
C THR A 170 10.98 -13.94 -2.06
N LEU A 171 10.56 -12.74 -2.50
CA LEU A 171 11.36 -11.52 -2.60
C LEU A 171 12.48 -11.57 -3.66
N GLU A 172 12.52 -12.61 -4.50
CA GLU A 172 13.47 -12.77 -5.62
C GLU A 172 12.75 -12.64 -6.96
N TYR A 173 13.47 -12.23 -8.02
CA TYR A 173 12.88 -12.15 -9.37
C TYR A 173 13.13 -13.44 -10.15
N GLU A 174 12.06 -14.14 -10.53
CA GLU A 174 12.15 -15.36 -11.35
C GLU A 174 11.53 -15.18 -12.75
N PRO A 175 12.35 -15.12 -13.82
CA PRO A 175 11.88 -14.84 -15.19
C PRO A 175 11.01 -15.95 -15.82
N ILE A 176 10.66 -17.00 -15.07
CA ILE A 176 9.86 -18.15 -15.51
C ILE A 176 8.42 -18.08 -14.96
N LEU A 177 8.15 -17.25 -13.94
CA LEU A 177 6.86 -17.23 -13.23
C LEU A 177 5.84 -16.18 -13.76
N ASP A 178 6.12 -15.55 -14.90
CA ASP A 178 5.31 -14.44 -15.49
C ASP A 178 5.23 -13.18 -14.63
N GLU A 179 6.25 -12.98 -13.79
CA GLU A 179 6.43 -11.79 -12.99
C GLU A 179 6.54 -10.55 -13.88
N LEU A 180 5.66 -9.58 -13.63
CA LEU A 180 5.75 -8.29 -14.31
C LEU A 180 7.12 -7.68 -14.00
N ASN A 181 7.84 -7.24 -15.03
CA ASN A 181 9.12 -6.55 -14.88
C ASN A 181 9.11 -5.26 -15.70
N VAL A 182 9.20 -4.10 -15.04
CA VAL A 182 9.16 -2.79 -15.69
C VAL A 182 10.50 -2.07 -15.53
N SER A 183 11.02 -1.59 -16.65
CA SER A 183 12.05 -0.56 -16.70
C SER A 183 11.42 0.72 -17.24
N ASP A 184 11.69 1.88 -16.62
CA ASP A 184 11.38 3.12 -17.31
C ASP A 184 12.42 3.41 -18.41
N THR A 185 11.93 3.91 -19.54
CA THR A 185 12.75 4.51 -20.59
C THR A 185 12.14 5.86 -20.90
N ILE A 186 12.36 6.82 -19.98
CA ILE A 186 11.92 8.20 -20.18
C ILE A 186 12.65 8.75 -21.41
N VAL A 187 11.97 9.64 -22.14
CA VAL A 187 12.57 10.44 -23.21
C VAL A 187 13.69 11.32 -22.63
N GLY A 188 14.91 10.78 -22.61
CA GLY A 188 16.07 11.38 -21.95
C GLY A 188 17.07 10.37 -21.37
N GLY A 189 16.65 9.13 -21.09
CA GLY A 189 17.52 8.06 -20.56
C GLY A 189 16.76 7.10 -19.65
N SER A 190 17.40 5.98 -19.31
CA SER A 190 16.91 5.05 -18.28
C SER A 190 17.07 5.70 -16.90
N VAL A 191 16.11 5.47 -16.00
CA VAL A 191 16.02 6.17 -14.70
C VAL A 191 16.18 5.14 -13.57
N GLY A 192 17.33 5.19 -12.87
CA GLY A 192 17.75 4.21 -11.85
C GLY A 192 18.23 2.86 -12.44
N ILE A 193 18.40 2.76 -13.76
CA ILE A 193 18.68 1.47 -14.44
C ILE A 193 20.10 1.45 -15.01
N GLY A 194 20.88 0.45 -14.57
CA GLY A 194 22.24 0.21 -15.02
C GLY A 194 22.59 -1.28 -15.08
N THR A 195 23.81 -1.62 -14.65
CA THR A 195 24.37 -2.99 -14.63
C THR A 195 25.03 -3.35 -13.29
N LYS A 196 24.69 -2.61 -12.22
CA LYS A 196 25.20 -2.81 -10.86
C LYS A 196 24.30 -3.75 -10.07
N ALA A 197 24.88 -4.38 -9.05
CA ALA A 197 24.09 -5.09 -8.05
C ALA A 197 23.21 -4.08 -7.29
N CYS A 198 21.94 -4.43 -7.11
CA CYS A 198 21.04 -3.68 -6.25
C CYS A 198 21.38 -4.03 -4.80
N VAL A 199 21.93 -3.07 -4.06
CA VAL A 199 22.46 -3.29 -2.72
C VAL A 199 21.67 -2.51 -1.69
N VAL A 200 21.36 -3.17 -0.57
CA VAL A 200 20.95 -2.50 0.66
C VAL A 200 22.21 -1.87 1.27
N PRO A 201 22.16 -0.61 1.75
CA PRO A 201 23.31 0.02 2.37
C PRO A 201 23.73 -0.68 3.67
N GLU A 202 25.02 -1.00 3.80
CA GLU A 202 25.57 -1.73 4.94
C GLU A 202 25.22 -1.06 6.29
N GLY A 203 24.80 -1.88 7.26
CA GLY A 203 24.43 -1.42 8.60
C GLY A 203 23.06 -0.73 8.71
N HIS A 204 22.26 -0.74 7.64
CA HIS A 204 20.94 -0.11 7.60
C HIS A 204 19.81 -1.09 7.22
N ASP A 205 20.03 -2.40 7.36
CA ASP A 205 19.08 -3.45 6.98
C ASP A 205 17.70 -3.29 7.65
N ASP A 206 17.67 -2.78 8.89
CA ASP A 206 16.44 -2.51 9.66
C ASP A 206 15.86 -1.08 9.49
N TYR A 207 16.48 -0.21 8.67
CA TYR A 207 16.05 1.20 8.54
C TYR A 207 14.78 1.36 7.70
N LEU A 208 14.65 0.59 6.62
CA LEU A 208 13.41 0.48 5.86
C LEU A 208 12.71 -0.83 6.22
N ASN A 209 11.39 -0.78 6.38
CA ASN A 209 10.59 -2.00 6.44
C ASN A 209 10.52 -2.65 5.04
N PHE A 210 10.19 -3.94 4.98
CA PHE A 210 10.22 -4.71 3.72
C PHE A 210 9.31 -4.18 2.58
N LEU A 211 8.27 -3.38 2.89
CA LEU A 211 7.41 -2.74 1.87
C LEU A 211 7.96 -1.42 1.33
N SER A 212 8.94 -0.84 2.04
CA SER A 212 9.66 0.38 1.66
C SER A 212 11.02 0.05 1.02
N THR A 213 11.58 -1.14 1.25
CA THR A 213 12.76 -1.63 0.51
C THR A 213 12.39 -1.92 -0.95
N PRO A 214 13.09 -1.34 -1.94
CA PRO A 214 12.71 -1.48 -3.35
C PRO A 214 13.05 -2.87 -3.90
N LEU A 215 12.04 -3.71 -4.12
CA LEU A 215 12.20 -4.95 -4.90
C LEU A 215 12.72 -4.62 -6.32
N SER A 216 13.91 -5.12 -6.63
CA SER A 216 14.68 -4.75 -7.81
C SER A 216 15.32 -5.98 -8.44
N VAL A 217 15.23 -6.12 -9.75
CA VAL A 217 15.81 -7.24 -10.49
C VAL A 217 17.34 -7.23 -10.30
N PRO A 218 17.96 -8.35 -9.85
CA PRO A 218 19.41 -8.39 -9.58
C PRO A 218 20.26 -7.94 -10.78
N GLY A 219 21.26 -7.10 -10.51
CA GLY A 219 22.20 -6.63 -11.53
C GLY A 219 21.66 -5.52 -12.46
N THR A 220 20.53 -4.88 -12.13
CA THR A 220 19.90 -3.85 -12.99
C THR A 220 19.95 -2.43 -12.43
N CYS A 221 20.59 -2.24 -11.29
CA CYS A 221 20.78 -0.95 -10.62
C CYS A 221 21.90 -0.13 -11.27
N ASP A 222 22.00 1.17 -11.00
CA ASP A 222 23.04 2.04 -11.61
C ASP A 222 24.18 2.45 -10.66
N GLY A 223 23.99 2.33 -9.34
CA GLY A 223 24.99 2.68 -8.33
C GLY A 223 25.08 4.19 -8.01
N VAL A 224 24.07 4.99 -8.37
CA VAL A 224 24.06 6.44 -8.21
C VAL A 224 22.71 6.90 -7.66
N TRP A 225 22.70 7.49 -6.45
CA TRP A 225 21.45 8.04 -5.89
C TRP A 225 20.76 9.00 -6.86
N GLY A 226 19.47 8.79 -7.08
CA GLY A 226 18.66 9.74 -7.83
C GLY A 226 17.23 9.30 -8.06
N LYS A 227 16.76 9.51 -9.30
CA LYS A 227 15.39 9.19 -9.70
C LYS A 227 15.27 7.71 -10.06
N THR A 228 14.17 7.09 -9.63
CA THR A 228 13.80 5.72 -9.98
C THR A 228 12.27 5.61 -10.15
N LEU A 229 11.78 4.43 -10.51
CA LEU A 229 10.38 4.04 -10.33
C LEU A 229 10.17 3.55 -8.90
N ILE A 230 9.82 4.46 -7.99
CA ILE A 230 9.54 4.10 -6.60
C ILE A 230 8.30 3.21 -6.51
N ARG A 231 8.31 2.27 -5.57
CA ARG A 231 7.41 1.10 -5.58
C ARG A 231 7.08 0.60 -4.19
N THR A 232 5.87 0.05 -4.06
CA THR A 232 5.41 -0.69 -2.89
C THR A 232 4.41 -1.75 -3.35
N TRP A 233 4.18 -2.75 -2.52
CA TRP A 233 3.36 -3.90 -2.90
C TRP A 233 2.60 -4.47 -1.70
N THR A 234 1.60 -5.29 -1.98
CA THR A 234 0.86 -6.05 -0.96
C THR A 234 0.29 -7.29 -1.61
N TYR A 235 -0.31 -8.20 -0.84
CA TYR A 235 -1.04 -9.34 -1.38
C TYR A 235 -2.39 -9.51 -0.70
N LEU A 236 -3.34 -10.06 -1.44
CA LEU A 236 -4.66 -10.45 -0.93
C LEU A 236 -4.73 -11.98 -0.81
N PRO A 237 -5.34 -12.53 0.26
CA PRO A 237 -5.65 -13.94 0.32
C PRO A 237 -6.73 -14.31 -0.69
N LEU A 238 -6.57 -15.46 -1.33
CA LEU A 238 -7.58 -16.09 -2.19
C LEU A 238 -8.60 -16.83 -1.31
N SER A 239 -9.37 -16.03 -0.57
CA SER A 239 -10.43 -16.45 0.32
C SER A 239 -11.64 -16.98 -0.48
N ASP A 240 -11.64 -18.26 -0.81
CA ASP A 240 -12.71 -18.93 -1.55
C ASP A 240 -13.54 -19.84 -0.61
N PRO A 241 -14.81 -19.49 -0.32
CA PRO A 241 -15.64 -20.27 0.59
C PRO A 241 -15.99 -21.69 0.06
N ARG A 242 -15.71 -22.00 -1.22
CA ARG A 242 -15.83 -23.37 -1.75
C ARG A 242 -14.81 -24.33 -1.15
N VAL A 243 -13.72 -23.80 -0.59
CA VAL A 243 -12.68 -24.52 0.16
C VAL A 243 -12.59 -24.00 1.60
N LEU A 244 -13.72 -23.59 2.18
CA LEU A 244 -13.83 -23.20 3.59
C LEU A 244 -13.53 -24.40 4.51
N GLY A 245 -12.58 -24.21 5.42
CA GLY A 245 -12.19 -25.19 6.42
C GLY A 245 -12.37 -24.69 7.86
N ILE A 246 -12.64 -25.63 8.76
CA ILE A 246 -12.54 -25.44 10.20
C ILE A 246 -11.87 -26.67 10.83
N ASP A 247 -10.93 -26.46 11.74
CA ASP A 247 -10.30 -27.54 12.52
C ASP A 247 -10.02 -27.13 13.97
N VAL A 248 -9.64 -28.12 14.79
CA VAL A 248 -9.03 -27.90 16.10
C VAL A 248 -7.50 -27.96 15.89
N PRO A 249 -6.78 -26.83 16.00
CA PRO A 249 -5.36 -26.78 15.68
C PRO A 249 -4.54 -27.54 16.74
N THR A 250 -3.58 -28.35 16.28
CA THR A 250 -2.66 -29.11 17.15
C THR A 250 -1.56 -28.23 17.74
N THR A 251 -1.26 -27.10 17.11
CA THR A 251 -0.33 -26.07 17.57
C THR A 251 -0.97 -24.70 17.47
N LEU A 252 -0.75 -23.84 18.47
CA LEU A 252 -1.20 -22.45 18.42
C LEU A 252 -0.05 -21.55 17.94
N PRO A 253 -0.31 -20.54 17.09
CA PRO A 253 0.69 -19.56 16.70
C PRO A 253 1.20 -18.76 17.92
N PRO A 254 2.44 -18.24 17.87
CA PRO A 254 2.99 -17.40 18.92
C PRO A 254 2.08 -16.21 19.25
N GLY A 255 1.96 -15.89 20.54
CA GLY A 255 1.15 -14.76 21.03
C GLY A 255 -0.30 -15.11 21.40
N LEU A 256 -0.84 -16.27 21.00
CA LEU A 256 -2.12 -16.74 21.55
C LEU A 256 -1.93 -17.29 22.98
N ALA A 257 -2.88 -16.96 23.86
CA ALA A 257 -2.94 -17.53 25.20
C ALA A 257 -3.35 -19.01 25.13
N PRO A 258 -2.91 -19.86 26.08
CA PRO A 258 -3.35 -21.26 26.14
C PRO A 258 -4.89 -21.37 26.28
N GLY A 259 -5.50 -22.24 25.47
CA GLY A 259 -6.94 -22.47 25.47
C GLY A 259 -7.37 -23.44 24.38
N THR A 260 -8.67 -23.76 24.34
CA THR A 260 -9.26 -24.55 23.25
C THR A 260 -9.68 -23.60 22.13
N TYR A 261 -9.08 -23.74 20.96
CA TYR A 261 -9.40 -22.92 19.79
C TYR A 261 -10.00 -23.77 18.68
N VAL A 262 -10.72 -23.11 17.77
CA VAL A 262 -10.90 -23.59 16.39
C VAL A 262 -10.21 -22.63 15.44
N ARG A 263 -9.62 -23.17 14.37
CA ARG A 263 -8.98 -22.43 13.29
C ARG A 263 -9.91 -22.42 12.08
N VAL A 264 -10.13 -21.26 11.46
CA VAL A 264 -10.98 -21.07 10.28
C VAL A 264 -10.16 -20.53 9.13
N PHE A 265 -10.30 -21.12 7.94
CA PHE A 265 -9.41 -20.88 6.80
C PHE A 265 -10.08 -21.13 5.45
N SER A 266 -9.42 -20.68 4.39
CA SER A 266 -9.68 -21.02 2.99
C SER A 266 -8.50 -21.82 2.43
N GLY A 267 -8.75 -22.94 1.77
CA GLY A 267 -7.73 -23.77 1.13
C GLY A 267 -7.40 -25.05 1.91
N THR A 268 -6.24 -25.64 1.64
CA THR A 268 -5.84 -26.93 2.23
C THR A 268 -4.35 -26.98 2.55
N GLY A 269 -3.97 -27.68 3.62
CA GLY A 269 -2.57 -27.87 4.01
C GLY A 269 -1.90 -26.58 4.48
N ASP A 270 -0.60 -26.45 4.21
CA ASP A 270 0.22 -25.32 4.66
C ASP A 270 0.00 -24.04 3.83
N GLY A 271 -0.66 -24.14 2.67
CA GLY A 271 -1.05 -23.00 1.81
C GLY A 271 -2.44 -22.44 2.13
N ALA A 272 -2.99 -22.71 3.31
CA ALA A 272 -4.29 -22.20 3.74
C ALA A 272 -4.19 -20.72 4.15
N VAL A 273 -5.12 -19.91 3.67
CA VAL A 273 -5.20 -18.45 3.92
C VAL A 273 -6.46 -18.10 4.73
N ALA A 274 -6.67 -16.82 5.01
CA ALA A 274 -7.91 -16.34 5.64
C ALA A 274 -9.17 -16.85 4.90
N ALA A 275 -10.19 -17.25 5.66
CA ALA A 275 -11.54 -17.40 5.09
C ALA A 275 -12.14 -16.02 4.75
N PRO A 276 -13.20 -15.92 3.92
CA PRO A 276 -13.78 -14.62 3.55
C PRO A 276 -14.21 -13.78 4.75
N SER A 277 -14.01 -12.47 4.67
CA SER A 277 -14.39 -11.52 5.71
C SER A 277 -15.86 -11.65 6.07
N GLY A 278 -16.16 -11.71 7.37
CA GLY A 278 -17.52 -11.89 7.87
C GLY A 278 -17.99 -13.35 8.00
N THR A 279 -17.20 -14.34 7.57
CA THR A 279 -17.41 -15.76 7.91
C THR A 279 -17.66 -15.90 9.41
N THR A 280 -18.79 -16.49 9.80
CA THR A 280 -19.19 -16.65 11.20
C THR A 280 -18.67 -17.96 11.78
N VAL A 281 -18.39 -17.95 13.08
CA VAL A 281 -18.18 -19.16 13.88
C VAL A 281 -19.31 -19.28 14.88
N GLU A 282 -20.06 -20.37 14.78
CA GLU A 282 -21.17 -20.73 15.65
C GLU A 282 -20.84 -22.01 16.44
N LEU A 283 -21.52 -22.20 17.56
CA LEU A 283 -21.43 -23.42 18.37
C LEU A 283 -22.81 -24.06 18.46
N ARG A 284 -22.90 -25.35 18.15
CA ARG A 284 -24.14 -26.14 18.10
C ARG A 284 -23.96 -27.44 18.91
N ASP A 285 -25.08 -28.05 19.30
CA ASP A 285 -25.11 -29.39 19.91
C ASP A 285 -24.21 -29.55 21.15
N ALA A 286 -24.08 -28.49 21.95
CA ALA A 286 -23.31 -28.50 23.18
C ALA A 286 -23.84 -29.54 24.18
N SER A 287 -22.92 -30.27 24.83
CA SER A 287 -23.24 -31.23 25.88
C SER A 287 -24.14 -30.66 26.98
N SER A 288 -25.11 -31.45 27.44
CA SER A 288 -26.11 -31.01 28.42
C SER A 288 -25.46 -30.43 29.70
N GLY A 289 -25.85 -29.20 30.05
CA GLY A 289 -25.29 -28.50 31.21
C GLY A 289 -23.95 -27.80 30.97
N CYS A 290 -23.43 -27.79 29.74
CA CYS A 290 -22.40 -26.85 29.30
C CYS A 290 -23.03 -25.58 28.72
N THR A 291 -22.53 -24.43 29.15
CA THR A 291 -22.70 -23.15 28.44
C THR A 291 -21.40 -22.89 27.68
N VAL A 292 -21.46 -22.85 26.36
CA VAL A 292 -20.26 -22.66 25.51
C VAL A 292 -20.38 -21.36 24.72
N SER A 293 -19.27 -20.64 24.59
CA SER A 293 -19.17 -19.42 23.78
C SER A 293 -17.92 -19.43 22.91
N VAL A 294 -17.93 -18.65 21.83
CA VAL A 294 -16.78 -18.48 20.93
C VAL A 294 -16.44 -17.00 20.76
N SER A 295 -15.15 -16.66 20.81
CA SER A 295 -14.68 -15.28 20.64
C SER A 295 -13.30 -15.22 19.95
N PRO A 296 -13.10 -14.36 18.93
CA PRO A 296 -14.14 -13.64 18.19
C PRO A 296 -15.08 -14.63 17.48
N SER A 297 -16.31 -14.23 17.16
CA SER A 297 -17.29 -15.08 16.44
C SER A 297 -17.35 -14.83 14.93
N LYS A 298 -16.45 -14.00 14.38
CA LYS A 298 -16.37 -13.66 12.95
C LYS A 298 -14.93 -13.48 12.51
N VAL A 299 -14.67 -13.78 11.23
CA VAL A 299 -13.44 -13.41 10.52
C VAL A 299 -13.46 -11.91 10.20
N PRO A 300 -12.40 -11.14 10.53
CA PRO A 300 -12.36 -9.69 10.29
C PRO A 300 -12.12 -9.32 8.82
N GLN A 301 -12.14 -8.02 8.50
CA GLN A 301 -11.87 -7.51 7.14
C GLN A 301 -10.38 -7.46 6.78
N VAL A 302 -9.53 -7.16 7.77
CA VAL A 302 -8.08 -7.00 7.60
C VAL A 302 -7.38 -8.21 8.20
N VAL A 303 -7.27 -9.28 7.40
CA VAL A 303 -6.57 -10.51 7.75
C VAL A 303 -6.10 -11.24 6.48
N LEU A 304 -4.90 -11.82 6.55
CA LEU A 304 -4.25 -12.55 5.46
C LEU A 304 -4.26 -14.08 5.72
N GLU A 305 -4.05 -14.47 6.98
CA GLU A 305 -3.80 -15.85 7.41
C GLU A 305 -5.03 -16.46 8.11
N PRO A 306 -5.07 -17.79 8.33
CA PRO A 306 -6.12 -18.46 9.10
C PRO A 306 -6.41 -17.81 10.46
N THR A 307 -7.69 -17.66 10.80
CA THR A 307 -8.13 -17.04 12.06
C THR A 307 -8.37 -18.06 13.15
N TYR A 308 -8.07 -17.68 14.39
CA TYR A 308 -8.20 -18.53 15.58
C TYR A 308 -9.29 -17.98 16.51
N HIS A 309 -10.23 -18.85 16.89
CA HIS A 309 -11.42 -18.49 17.63
C HIS A 309 -11.46 -19.30 18.94
N LEU A 310 -11.39 -18.62 20.09
CA LEU A 310 -11.34 -19.26 21.40
C LEU A 310 -12.73 -19.82 21.77
N VAL A 311 -12.81 -21.13 22.01
CA VAL A 311 -14.00 -21.83 22.49
C VAL A 311 -13.92 -21.93 24.02
N THR A 312 -14.85 -21.28 24.71
CA THR A 312 -14.89 -21.23 26.18
C THR A 312 -16.03 -22.09 26.70
N PHE A 313 -15.69 -23.13 27.46
CA PHE A 313 -16.66 -24.00 28.13
C PHE A 313 -16.89 -23.57 29.59
N SER A 314 -18.15 -23.33 29.95
CA SER A 314 -18.58 -22.90 31.29
C SER A 314 -19.81 -23.67 31.79
N GLY A 315 -20.18 -23.48 33.05
CA GLY A 315 -21.26 -24.23 33.72
C GLY A 315 -20.71 -25.32 34.67
N ALA A 316 -21.35 -25.46 35.83
CA ALA A 316 -20.86 -26.31 36.92
C ALA A 316 -20.83 -27.82 36.57
N THR A 317 -21.66 -28.25 35.62
CA THR A 317 -21.75 -29.63 35.11
C THR A 317 -20.89 -29.89 33.88
N CYS A 318 -20.15 -28.90 33.38
CA CYS A 318 -19.38 -29.02 32.16
C CYS A 318 -17.99 -29.63 32.44
N THR A 319 -17.88 -30.97 32.34
CA THR A 319 -16.65 -31.74 32.64
C THR A 319 -15.72 -31.87 31.43
N SER A 320 -14.46 -32.24 31.67
CA SER A 320 -13.56 -32.75 30.62
C SER A 320 -14.26 -33.87 29.85
N GLY A 321 -14.03 -33.95 28.54
CA GLY A 321 -14.74 -34.85 27.62
C GLY A 321 -16.11 -34.33 27.14
N ALA A 322 -16.58 -33.15 27.59
CA ALA A 322 -17.78 -32.54 27.03
C ALA A 322 -17.54 -32.04 25.60
N GLU A 323 -18.45 -32.36 24.68
CA GLU A 323 -18.35 -32.03 23.26
C GLU A 323 -19.29 -30.87 22.87
N VAL A 324 -18.91 -30.17 21.79
CA VAL A 324 -19.70 -29.16 21.07
C VAL A 324 -19.30 -29.18 19.59
N THR A 325 -20.26 -29.01 18.69
CA THR A 325 -19.99 -28.85 17.26
C THR A 325 -19.66 -27.38 16.98
N ALA A 326 -18.44 -27.09 16.56
CA ALA A 326 -18.09 -25.77 16.02
C ALA A 326 -18.40 -25.73 14.52
N VAL A 327 -18.95 -24.62 14.05
CA VAL A 327 -19.43 -24.45 12.68
C VAL A 327 -18.87 -23.15 12.10
N ALA A 328 -18.11 -23.23 11.02
CA ALA A 328 -17.76 -22.08 10.21
C ALA A 328 -18.76 -21.94 9.06
N LYS A 329 -19.27 -20.72 8.84
CA LYS A 329 -20.30 -20.45 7.82
C LYS A 329 -20.05 -19.15 7.07
N PHE A 330 -20.17 -19.20 5.74
CA PHE A 330 -20.16 -18.03 4.87
C PHE A 330 -21.21 -18.19 3.77
N ASN A 331 -22.26 -17.35 3.78
CA ASN A 331 -23.45 -17.52 2.94
C ASN A 331 -24.03 -18.96 3.10
N ASP A 332 -24.13 -19.70 2.00
CA ASP A 332 -24.61 -21.09 1.96
C ASP A 332 -23.50 -22.13 2.19
N TYR A 333 -22.23 -21.71 2.27
CA TYR A 333 -21.10 -22.58 2.57
C TYR A 333 -20.99 -22.79 4.07
N GLU A 334 -20.97 -24.04 4.51
CA GLU A 334 -20.91 -24.41 5.93
C GLU A 334 -19.99 -25.64 6.11
N THR A 335 -19.15 -25.62 7.14
CA THR A 335 -18.24 -26.71 7.51
C THR A 335 -18.15 -26.82 9.03
N THR A 336 -17.87 -28.02 9.54
CA THR A 336 -17.99 -28.32 10.98
C THR A 336 -16.84 -29.15 11.53
N VAL A 337 -16.51 -28.94 12.81
CA VAL A 337 -15.58 -29.78 13.56
C VAL A 337 -16.12 -30.05 14.96
N GLN A 338 -15.89 -31.25 15.49
CA GLN A 338 -16.17 -31.54 16.90
C GLN A 338 -15.05 -30.97 17.78
N VAL A 339 -15.44 -30.28 18.85
CA VAL A 339 -14.53 -29.69 19.82
C VAL A 339 -14.81 -30.31 21.18
N THR A 340 -13.83 -31.02 21.73
CA THR A 340 -13.92 -31.63 23.06
C THR A 340 -13.25 -30.72 24.09
N LYS A 341 -13.90 -30.53 25.24
CA LYS A 341 -13.31 -29.86 26.40
C LYS A 341 -12.16 -30.72 26.95
N PRO A 342 -10.94 -30.15 27.12
CA PRO A 342 -9.81 -30.86 27.73
C PRO A 342 -10.06 -31.21 29.21
#